data_AF-A0A8H5MGY9-F1
#
_entry.id   AF-A0A8H5MGY9-F1
#
_cell.length_a   1.000
_cell.length_b   1.000
_cell.length_c   1.000
_cell.angle_alpha   90.00
_cell.angle_beta   90.00
_cell.angle_gamma   90.00
#
_symmetry.space_group_name_H-M   'P 1'
#
loop_
_entity.id
_entity.type
_entity.pdbx_description
1 polymer ?
#
loop_
_entity_poly.entity_id
_entity_poly.type
_entity_poly.pdbx_seq_one_letter_code
_entity_poly.pdbx_strand_id
1 'polypeptide(L)'
;MALRLPLRTRPAPLIAGLTVGAIGVAVCSKMMFGTASAESREAQKIFKGGFASVKLPLHSSEDETHDTKRLRFKLPQETAISGLPLTSALLTFTWPEGSWLPTPRPYSPISPSDEPGYVELMVKKYPNGKGSGYLHSLKPGDTLFILTTLPGYKWKPNTFSHITLIAGGCGITPIYQLAQGILRNPEDKTRMTLVFGANTDDDVLLKKELDGFAKEFPERFSVKYT
;
A
#
# COMPACT_ATOMS: atom_id res chain seq x y z
N MET A 1 55.54 6.65 88.46
CA MET A 1 55.98 8.06 88.51
C MET A 1 55.63 8.72 87.18
N ALA A 2 54.84 9.80 87.25
CA ALA A 2 54.53 10.81 86.23
C ALA A 2 53.83 10.42 84.88
N LEU A 3 52.58 10.86 84.81
CA LEU A 3 51.73 11.27 83.69
C LEU A 3 52.44 11.82 82.43
N ARG A 4 51.84 11.58 81.24
CA ARG A 4 51.48 12.60 80.22
C ARG A 4 50.71 11.98 79.04
N LEU A 5 49.43 12.35 78.88
CA LEU A 5 48.69 12.46 77.60
C LEU A 5 49.00 13.86 76.99
N PRO A 6 48.52 14.28 75.79
CA PRO A 6 47.60 13.65 74.82
C PRO A 6 48.03 13.84 73.33
N LEU A 7 47.28 13.28 72.37
CA LEU A 7 46.52 14.05 71.36
C LEU A 7 46.07 13.15 70.20
N ARG A 8 44.79 13.35 69.89
CA ARG A 8 43.94 12.64 68.93
C ARG A 8 44.18 13.18 67.53
N THR A 9 44.50 12.32 66.57
CA THR A 9 44.38 12.63 65.14
C THR A 9 43.49 11.58 64.48
N ARG A 10 42.38 12.03 63.90
CA ARG A 10 41.50 11.22 63.04
C ARG A 10 42.06 11.31 61.61
N PRO A 11 42.24 10.20 60.88
CA PRO A 11 42.46 10.29 59.44
C PRO A 11 41.11 10.49 58.74
N ALA A 12 41.04 11.49 57.86
CA ALA A 12 39.96 11.65 56.88
C ALA A 12 40.24 10.73 55.68
N PRO A 13 39.26 9.99 55.13
CA PRO A 13 39.47 9.26 53.89
C PRO A 13 39.28 10.22 52.69
N LEU A 14 40.30 10.26 51.83
CA LEU A 14 40.24 10.81 50.48
C LEU A 14 39.18 10.05 49.67
N ILE A 15 38.09 10.73 49.30
CA ILE A 15 37.18 10.31 48.24
C ILE A 15 37.40 11.27 47.06
N ALA A 16 38.19 10.85 46.07
CA ALA A 16 38.25 11.43 44.73
C ALA A 16 39.15 10.50 43.88
N GLY A 17 38.74 9.88 42.78
CA GLY A 17 37.49 9.96 42.05
C GLY A 17 37.47 8.85 40.98
N LEU A 18 36.26 8.39 40.64
CA LEU A 18 36.02 7.44 39.56
C LEU A 18 34.63 7.67 38.95
N THR A 19 34.16 8.92 38.90
CA THR A 19 32.80 9.25 38.40
C THR A 19 32.79 9.77 36.96
N VAL A 20 33.91 10.22 36.40
CA VAL A 20 33.95 10.76 35.03
C VAL A 20 33.95 9.64 33.97
N GLY A 21 34.54 8.49 34.25
CA GLY A 21 34.59 7.36 33.31
C GLY A 21 33.23 6.73 33.03
N ALA A 22 32.42 6.51 34.08
CA ALA A 22 31.13 5.83 33.93
C ALA A 22 30.10 6.64 33.14
N ILE A 23 30.06 7.97 33.35
CA ILE A 23 29.16 8.86 32.61
C ILE A 23 29.61 8.95 31.15
N GLY A 24 30.92 9.10 30.91
CA GLY A 24 31.47 9.14 29.54
C GLY A 24 31.17 7.87 28.76
N VAL A 25 31.35 6.70 29.38
CA VAL A 25 31.02 5.40 28.75
C VAL A 25 29.52 5.23 28.55
N ALA A 26 28.67 5.65 29.49
CA ALA A 26 27.22 5.58 29.33
C ALA A 26 26.72 6.50 28.22
N VAL A 27 27.27 7.71 28.09
CA VAL A 27 26.93 8.66 27.01
C VAL A 27 27.46 8.17 25.67
N CYS A 28 28.71 7.68 25.60
CA CYS A 28 29.25 7.07 24.38
C CYS A 28 28.49 5.79 24.00
N SER A 29 28.06 4.98 24.96
CA SER A 29 27.20 3.83 24.71
C SER A 29 25.83 4.27 24.19
N LYS A 30 25.24 5.32 24.76
CA LYS A 30 23.99 5.90 24.23
C LYS A 30 24.15 6.57 22.86
N MET A 31 25.34 7.08 22.51
CA MET A 31 25.63 7.63 21.17
C MET A 31 26.00 6.55 20.14
N MET A 32 26.69 5.48 20.56
CA MET A 32 27.11 4.39 19.68
C MET A 32 26.03 3.32 19.51
N PHE A 33 25.17 3.11 20.51
CA PHE A 33 24.06 2.15 20.48
C PHE A 33 22.68 2.80 20.41
N GLY A 34 22.57 4.13 20.62
CA GLY A 34 21.33 4.87 20.36
C GLY A 34 21.22 5.15 18.87
N THR A 35 20.30 4.44 18.22
CA THR A 35 20.04 4.35 16.77
C THR A 35 20.69 3.16 16.04
N ALA A 36 20.91 2.04 16.73
CA ALA A 36 20.50 0.77 16.11
C ALA A 36 18.96 0.74 16.09
N SER A 37 18.37 1.50 15.16
CA SER A 37 16.96 1.31 14.80
C SER A 37 16.88 -0.09 14.21
N ALA A 38 16.45 -1.06 15.01
CA ALA A 38 15.91 -2.28 14.44
C ALA A 38 14.69 -1.85 13.63
N GLU A 39 14.89 -1.59 12.33
CA GLU A 39 13.78 -1.43 11.39
C GLU A 39 12.88 -2.64 11.62
N SER A 40 11.67 -2.37 12.11
CA SER A 40 10.66 -3.41 12.21
C SER A 40 10.54 -4.03 10.82
N ARG A 41 10.80 -5.33 10.70
CA ARG A 41 10.69 -6.11 9.45
C ARG A 41 9.27 -6.13 8.84
N GLU A 42 8.35 -5.35 9.38
CA GLU A 42 6.98 -5.27 8.91
C GLU A 42 6.89 -4.24 7.78
N ALA A 43 6.38 -4.68 6.63
CA ALA A 43 6.26 -3.85 5.44
C ALA A 43 5.50 -2.55 5.73
N GLN A 44 6.09 -1.41 5.36
CA GLN A 44 5.46 -0.11 5.57
C GLN A 44 4.20 0.00 4.70
N LYS A 45 3.02 0.07 5.34
CA LYS A 45 1.76 0.41 4.66
C LYS A 45 1.75 1.89 4.27
N ILE A 46 1.59 2.18 2.99
CA ILE A 46 1.55 3.56 2.46
C ILE A 46 0.21 4.23 2.74
N PHE A 47 -0.90 3.49 2.63
CA PHE A 47 -2.23 4.04 2.77
C PHE A 47 -2.88 3.62 4.10
N LYS A 48 -2.52 4.29 5.21
CA LYS A 48 -3.00 3.96 6.57
C LYS A 48 -4.31 4.64 6.99
N GLY A 49 -5.07 5.21 6.05
CA GLY A 49 -6.26 6.02 6.33
C GLY A 49 -5.92 7.46 6.77
N GLY A 50 -6.76 8.43 6.38
CA GLY A 50 -6.53 9.86 6.60
C GLY A 50 -6.02 10.62 5.37
N PHE A 51 -5.71 11.91 5.52
CA PHE A 51 -5.11 12.75 4.47
C PHE A 51 -3.60 12.45 4.36
N ALA A 52 -3.25 11.30 3.79
CA ALA A 52 -1.88 10.95 3.44
C ALA A 52 -1.71 11.11 1.92
N SER A 53 -1.39 12.32 1.48
CA SER A 53 -1.11 12.57 0.08
C SER A 53 0.24 12.02 -0.32
N VAL A 54 0.32 11.29 -1.42
CA VAL A 54 1.57 10.71 -1.94
C VAL A 54 1.74 11.02 -3.42
N LYS A 55 2.98 11.15 -3.87
CA LYS A 55 3.33 11.19 -5.30
C LYS A 55 4.02 9.89 -5.65
N LEU A 56 3.46 9.15 -6.60
CA LEU A 56 4.01 7.87 -7.03
C LEU A 56 4.56 8.01 -8.45
N PRO A 57 5.85 7.73 -8.70
CA PRO A 57 6.39 7.75 -10.04
C PRO A 57 5.90 6.53 -10.84
N LEU A 58 5.54 6.76 -12.10
CA LEU A 58 5.17 5.72 -13.04
C LEU A 58 6.40 4.89 -13.37
N HIS A 59 6.29 3.58 -13.21
CA HIS A 59 7.30 2.61 -13.57
C HIS A 59 7.11 2.12 -15.00
N SER A 60 5.92 1.63 -15.35
CA SER A 60 5.58 1.14 -16.68
C SER A 60 4.17 1.55 -17.10
N SER A 61 3.98 1.66 -18.43
CA SER A 61 2.71 1.92 -19.09
C SER A 61 2.56 0.89 -20.20
N GLU A 62 1.60 -0.02 -20.04
CA GLU A 62 1.37 -1.12 -20.96
C GLU A 62 -0.06 -1.01 -21.50
N ASP A 63 -0.23 -1.22 -22.80
CA ASP A 63 -1.54 -1.29 -23.42
C ASP A 63 -2.14 -2.68 -23.15
N GLU A 64 -3.30 -2.71 -22.48
CA GLU A 64 -4.05 -3.95 -22.20
C GLU A 64 -5.05 -4.25 -23.32
N THR A 65 -5.67 -3.19 -23.83
CA THR A 65 -6.56 -3.22 -25.00
C THR A 65 -6.28 -1.98 -25.84
N HIS A 66 -7.01 -1.83 -26.95
CA HIS A 66 -6.90 -0.65 -27.82
C HIS A 66 -7.17 0.69 -27.11
N ASP A 67 -7.89 0.69 -25.99
CA ASP A 67 -8.24 1.91 -25.24
C ASP A 67 -7.97 1.83 -23.74
N THR A 68 -7.39 0.73 -23.24
CA THR A 68 -7.12 0.55 -21.82
C THR A 68 -5.64 0.32 -21.57
N LYS A 69 -5.10 1.01 -20.57
CA LYS A 69 -3.71 0.85 -20.12
C LYS A 69 -3.63 0.26 -18.72
N ARG A 70 -2.62 -0.58 -18.49
CA ARG A 70 -2.10 -0.93 -17.17
C ARG A 70 -0.95 0.01 -16.83
N LEU A 71 -1.11 0.73 -15.73
CA LEU A 71 -0.14 1.70 -15.23
C LEU A 71 0.38 1.21 -13.90
N ARG A 72 1.69 0.95 -13.82
CA ARG A 72 2.36 0.47 -12.60
C ARG A 72 3.14 1.60 -11.96
N PHE A 73 2.83 1.95 -10.73
CA PHE A 73 3.46 3.05 -9.99
C PHE A 73 4.32 2.51 -8.85
N LYS A 74 5.50 3.09 -8.63
CA LYS A 74 6.38 2.72 -7.52
C LYS A 74 5.85 3.28 -6.20
N LEU A 75 5.86 2.46 -5.17
CA LEU A 75 5.74 2.90 -3.79
C LEU A 75 7.06 3.53 -3.32
N PRO A 76 7.06 4.35 -2.26
CA PRO A 76 8.26 5.05 -1.79
C PRO A 76 9.45 4.16 -1.43
N GLN A 77 9.20 2.90 -1.06
CA GLN A 77 10.23 1.90 -0.75
C GLN A 77 9.86 0.59 -1.45
N GLU A 78 10.86 -0.19 -1.85
CA GLU A 78 10.65 -1.48 -2.53
C GLU A 78 9.97 -2.52 -1.64
N THR A 79 10.12 -2.39 -0.31
CA THR A 79 9.47 -3.24 0.69
C THR A 79 8.13 -2.70 1.17
N ALA A 80 7.76 -1.48 0.80
CA ALA A 80 6.48 -0.90 1.20
C ALA A 80 5.33 -1.58 0.45
N ILE A 81 4.17 -1.66 1.10
CA ILE A 81 2.94 -2.20 0.52
C ILE A 81 1.86 -1.12 0.49
N SER A 82 0.87 -1.26 -0.39
CA SER A 82 -0.24 -0.30 -0.41
C SER A 82 -0.99 -0.31 0.93
N GLY A 83 -1.25 -1.51 1.48
CA GLY A 83 -1.99 -1.71 2.73
C GLY A 83 -3.46 -1.33 2.64
N LEU A 84 -3.99 -1.20 1.42
CA LEU A 84 -5.36 -0.80 1.17
C LEU A 84 -6.36 -1.86 1.67
N PRO A 85 -7.45 -1.47 2.35
CA PRO A 85 -8.53 -2.39 2.65
C PRO A 85 -9.27 -2.79 1.35
N LEU A 86 -9.92 -3.96 1.37
CA LEU A 86 -10.74 -4.38 0.23
C LEU A 86 -11.86 -3.37 -0.07
N THR A 87 -12.21 -3.28 -1.36
CA THR A 87 -13.20 -2.36 -1.93
C THR A 87 -12.83 -0.87 -1.86
N SER A 88 -11.55 -0.56 -1.65
CA SER A 88 -11.10 0.84 -1.61
C SER A 88 -10.57 1.34 -2.95
N ALA A 89 -10.60 2.66 -3.12
CA ALA A 89 -10.07 3.35 -4.28
C ALA A 89 -9.06 4.43 -3.87
N LEU A 90 -8.15 4.76 -4.78
CA LEU A 90 -7.25 5.89 -4.65
C LEU A 90 -7.87 7.13 -5.31
N LEU A 91 -7.99 8.23 -4.56
CA LEU A 91 -8.41 9.51 -5.12
C LEU A 91 -7.20 10.19 -5.78
N THR A 92 -7.12 10.07 -7.10
CA THR A 92 -6.04 10.65 -7.91
C THR A 92 -6.35 12.08 -8.29
N PHE A 93 -5.33 12.95 -8.33
CA PHE A 93 -5.43 14.27 -8.95
C PHE A 93 -4.56 14.29 -10.21
N THR A 94 -5.18 14.70 -11.32
CA THR A 94 -4.51 14.90 -12.61
C THR A 94 -4.62 16.37 -13.02
N TRP A 95 -3.61 16.91 -13.69
CA TRP A 95 -3.63 18.27 -14.25
C TRP A 95 -3.56 18.22 -15.78
N PRO A 96 -4.70 18.04 -16.47
CA PRO A 96 -4.74 18.10 -17.93
C PRO A 96 -4.19 19.43 -18.45
N GLU A 97 -3.62 19.41 -19.65
CA GLU A 97 -3.13 20.62 -20.31
C GLU A 97 -4.19 21.73 -20.33
N GLY A 98 -3.76 22.96 -20.04
CA GLY A 98 -4.65 24.13 -19.95
C GLY A 98 -5.56 24.18 -18.71
N SER A 99 -5.46 23.24 -17.76
CA SER A 99 -6.28 23.24 -16.54
C SER A 99 -5.53 23.82 -15.33
N TRP A 100 -6.11 24.86 -14.70
CA TRP A 100 -5.59 25.42 -13.44
C TRP A 100 -5.96 24.60 -12.21
N LEU A 101 -7.11 23.93 -12.24
CA LEU A 101 -7.57 23.02 -11.18
C LEU A 101 -7.26 21.56 -11.48
N PRO A 102 -6.95 20.75 -10.46
CA PRO A 102 -6.86 19.31 -10.63
C PRO A 102 -8.22 18.71 -11.01
N THR A 103 -8.18 17.61 -11.74
CA THR A 103 -9.32 16.73 -11.99
C THR A 103 -9.24 15.54 -11.03
N PRO A 104 -10.04 15.50 -9.95
CA PRO A 104 -10.07 14.38 -9.02
C PRO A 104 -10.78 13.17 -9.63
N ARG A 105 -10.17 11.98 -9.60
CA ARG A 105 -10.81 10.73 -10.05
C ARG A 105 -10.45 9.54 -9.15
N PRO A 106 -11.42 8.74 -8.71
CA PRO A 106 -11.15 7.49 -8.02
C PRO A 106 -10.67 6.41 -9.01
N TYR A 107 -9.68 5.62 -8.62
CA TYR A 107 -9.30 4.39 -9.31
C TYR A 107 -9.09 3.27 -8.29
N SER A 108 -9.66 2.09 -8.55
CA SER A 108 -9.44 0.89 -7.73
C SER A 108 -8.17 0.18 -8.20
N PRO A 109 -7.15 0.02 -7.33
CA PRO A 109 -5.97 -0.74 -7.71
C PRO A 109 -6.27 -2.21 -7.94
N ILE A 110 -5.55 -2.79 -8.90
CA ILE A 110 -5.62 -4.22 -9.25
C ILE A 110 -4.46 -5.03 -8.65
N SER A 111 -3.41 -4.36 -8.17
CA SER A 111 -2.34 -5.00 -7.39
C SER A 111 -2.87 -5.41 -6.01
N PRO A 112 -2.49 -6.58 -5.48
CA PRO A 112 -2.75 -6.99 -4.11
C PRO A 112 -2.35 -5.93 -3.08
N SER A 113 -3.09 -5.86 -1.96
CA SER A 113 -2.82 -4.88 -0.91
C SER A 113 -1.45 -5.06 -0.24
N ASP A 114 -0.93 -6.28 -0.30
CA ASP A 114 0.33 -6.74 0.27
C ASP A 114 1.45 -6.90 -0.77
N GLU A 115 1.23 -6.50 -2.03
CA GLU A 115 2.28 -6.50 -3.05
C GLU A 115 3.38 -5.46 -2.68
N PRO A 116 4.65 -5.88 -2.55
CA PRO A 116 5.74 -4.95 -2.26
C PRO A 116 6.10 -4.05 -3.45
N GLY A 117 6.41 -2.80 -3.16
CA GLY A 117 7.08 -1.86 -4.06
C GLY A 117 6.19 -1.21 -5.11
N TYR A 118 4.98 -1.71 -5.36
CA TYR A 118 4.15 -1.24 -6.46
C TYR A 118 2.67 -1.11 -6.13
N VAL A 119 1.98 -0.28 -6.91
CA VAL A 119 0.53 -0.26 -7.05
C VAL A 119 0.16 -0.16 -8.52
N GLU A 120 -0.82 -0.94 -8.96
CA GLU A 120 -1.24 -0.98 -10.36
C GLU A 120 -2.66 -0.43 -10.55
N LEU A 121 -2.83 0.42 -11.56
CA LEU A 121 -4.12 0.96 -11.99
C LEU A 121 -4.42 0.52 -13.43
N MET A 122 -5.67 0.16 -13.68
CA MET A 122 -6.18 -0.08 -15.04
C MET A 122 -7.07 1.08 -15.46
N VAL A 123 -6.74 1.73 -16.58
CA VAL A 123 -7.33 3.00 -16.98
C VAL A 123 -7.79 2.94 -18.42
N LYS A 124 -9.11 2.94 -18.65
CA LYS A 124 -9.70 3.11 -19.99
C LYS A 124 -9.72 4.58 -20.39
N LYS A 125 -9.30 4.85 -21.61
CA LYS A 125 -9.32 6.17 -22.25
C LYS A 125 -10.75 6.45 -22.69
N TYR A 126 -11.25 7.61 -22.28
CA TYR A 126 -12.52 8.12 -22.78
C TYR A 126 -12.22 9.28 -23.72
N PRO A 127 -12.89 9.38 -24.87
CA PRO A 127 -12.81 10.56 -25.72
C PRO A 127 -13.07 11.82 -24.88
N ASN A 128 -12.18 12.82 -24.97
CA ASN A 128 -12.23 14.05 -24.19
C ASN A 128 -12.20 13.86 -22.65
N GLY A 129 -11.85 12.67 -22.17
CA GLY A 129 -11.71 12.36 -20.75
C GLY A 129 -10.49 13.04 -20.17
N LYS A 130 -10.68 14.08 -19.36
CA LYS A 130 -9.60 14.85 -18.72
C LYS A 130 -8.64 13.97 -17.90
N GLY A 131 -9.18 13.16 -16.99
CA GLY A 131 -8.37 12.31 -16.10
C GLY A 131 -7.75 11.12 -16.83
N SER A 132 -8.53 10.39 -17.62
CA SER A 132 -8.03 9.22 -18.36
C SER A 132 -7.06 9.61 -19.47
N GLY A 133 -7.32 10.72 -20.18
CA GLY A 133 -6.40 11.28 -21.17
C GLY A 133 -5.07 11.70 -20.56
N TYR A 134 -5.08 12.37 -19.40
CA TYR A 134 -3.86 12.69 -18.66
C TYR A 134 -3.08 11.42 -18.28
N LEU A 135 -3.74 10.44 -17.65
CA LEU A 135 -3.08 9.19 -17.24
C LEU A 135 -2.51 8.40 -18.43
N HIS A 136 -3.17 8.44 -19.58
CA HIS A 136 -2.68 7.82 -20.82
C HIS A 136 -1.46 8.51 -21.42
N SER A 137 -1.26 9.80 -21.10
CA SER A 137 -0.13 10.61 -21.58
C SER A 137 1.14 10.46 -20.75
N LEU A 138 1.04 9.88 -19.54
CA LEU A 138 2.17 9.69 -18.65
C LEU A 138 3.22 8.75 -19.26
N LYS A 139 4.49 9.08 -19.01
CA LYS A 139 5.67 8.29 -19.37
C LYS A 139 6.36 7.78 -18.11
N PRO A 140 7.11 6.67 -18.18
CA PRO A 140 7.93 6.22 -17.05
C PRO A 140 8.79 7.36 -16.49
N GLY A 141 8.74 7.54 -15.16
CA GLY A 141 9.36 8.66 -14.44
C GLY A 141 8.39 9.80 -14.09
N ASP A 142 7.30 9.99 -14.83
CA ASP A 142 6.27 10.97 -14.46
C ASP A 142 5.57 10.56 -13.17
N THR A 143 4.94 11.51 -12.47
CA THR A 143 4.31 11.23 -11.17
C THR A 143 2.80 11.38 -11.18
N LEU A 144 2.12 10.50 -10.44
CA LEU A 144 0.71 10.61 -10.12
C LEU A 144 0.54 11.04 -8.67
N PHE A 145 -0.24 12.10 -8.45
CA PHE A 145 -0.62 12.55 -7.11
C PHE A 145 -1.85 11.78 -6.64
N ILE A 146 -1.73 11.13 -5.49
CA ILE A 146 -2.83 10.49 -4.77
C ILE A 146 -3.14 11.36 -3.56
N LEU A 147 -4.35 11.90 -3.48
CA LEU A 147 -4.74 12.77 -2.37
C LEU A 147 -5.03 11.96 -1.10
N THR A 148 -5.84 10.91 -1.23
CA THR A 148 -6.30 10.08 -0.12
C THR A 148 -6.91 8.78 -0.67
N THR A 149 -7.30 7.90 0.24
CA THR A 149 -8.07 6.69 -0.05
C THR A 149 -9.55 6.91 0.18
N LEU A 150 -10.38 6.39 -0.71
CA LEU A 150 -11.82 6.35 -0.54
C LEU A 150 -12.23 4.95 -0.07
N PRO A 151 -12.82 4.80 1.13
CA PRO A 151 -13.30 3.53 1.61
C PRO A 151 -14.54 3.10 0.83
N GLY A 152 -14.64 1.81 0.51
CA GLY A 152 -15.87 1.18 0.04
C GLY A 152 -16.56 0.35 1.11
N TYR A 153 -17.23 -0.71 0.67
CA TYR A 153 -17.89 -1.67 1.54
C TYR A 153 -16.88 -2.42 2.43
N LYS A 154 -17.02 -2.30 3.75
CA LYS A 154 -16.16 -2.98 4.71
C LYS A 154 -16.42 -4.49 4.69
N TRP A 155 -15.69 -5.21 3.85
CA TRP A 155 -15.78 -6.66 3.76
C TRP A 155 -15.36 -7.31 5.08
N LYS A 156 -16.15 -8.30 5.50
CA LYS A 156 -15.89 -9.13 6.68
C LYS A 156 -15.93 -10.60 6.23
N PRO A 157 -14.83 -11.35 6.41
CA PRO A 157 -14.76 -12.75 5.98
C PRO A 157 -15.94 -13.57 6.49
N ASN A 158 -16.46 -14.46 5.64
CA ASN A 158 -17.55 -15.39 5.98
C ASN A 158 -18.88 -14.74 6.40
N THR A 159 -19.09 -13.44 6.14
CA THR A 159 -20.39 -12.80 6.38
C THR A 159 -21.48 -13.39 5.48
N PHE A 160 -21.10 -13.78 4.26
CA PHE A 160 -21.97 -14.42 3.29
C PHE A 160 -21.35 -15.75 2.87
N SER A 161 -22.18 -16.77 2.66
CA SER A 161 -21.72 -18.06 2.12
C SER A 161 -21.47 -17.99 0.60
N HIS A 162 -22.18 -17.09 -0.09
CA HIS A 162 -22.04 -16.84 -1.52
C HIS A 162 -22.38 -15.38 -1.86
N ILE A 163 -21.68 -14.80 -2.83
CA ILE A 163 -22.00 -13.51 -3.43
C ILE A 163 -21.97 -13.60 -4.96
N THR A 164 -22.82 -12.79 -5.61
CA THR A 164 -22.78 -12.58 -7.06
C THR A 164 -22.18 -11.21 -7.34
N LEU A 165 -21.18 -11.18 -8.20
CA LEU A 165 -20.45 -9.99 -8.61
C LEU A 165 -20.87 -9.64 -10.04
N ILE A 166 -21.18 -8.38 -10.30
CA ILE A 166 -21.57 -7.90 -11.63
C ILE A 166 -20.64 -6.76 -12.02
N ALA A 167 -19.99 -6.89 -13.16
CA ALA A 167 -19.05 -5.91 -13.68
C ALA A 167 -19.34 -5.59 -15.15
N GLY A 168 -18.94 -4.39 -15.58
CA GLY A 168 -18.99 -3.96 -16.98
C GLY A 168 -17.80 -3.08 -17.33
N GLY A 169 -17.08 -3.39 -18.41
CA GLY A 169 -15.85 -2.69 -18.81
C GLY A 169 -14.86 -2.49 -17.65
N CYS A 170 -14.33 -1.28 -17.46
CA CYS A 170 -13.42 -0.98 -16.34
C CYS A 170 -14.04 -1.09 -14.93
N GLY A 171 -15.36 -1.25 -14.83
CA GLY A 171 -16.04 -1.56 -13.56
C GLY A 171 -15.58 -2.89 -12.96
N ILE A 172 -14.83 -3.71 -13.70
CA ILE A 172 -14.18 -4.92 -13.18
C ILE A 172 -13.13 -4.64 -12.10
N THR A 173 -12.49 -3.47 -12.08
CA THR A 173 -11.35 -3.19 -11.18
C THR A 173 -11.68 -3.31 -9.68
N PRO A 174 -12.77 -2.71 -9.14
CA PRO A 174 -13.15 -2.93 -7.74
C PRO A 174 -13.61 -4.37 -7.47
N ILE A 175 -14.22 -5.02 -8.46
CA ILE A 175 -14.71 -6.41 -8.35
C ILE A 175 -13.55 -7.39 -8.28
N TYR A 176 -12.54 -7.19 -9.12
CA TYR A 176 -11.30 -7.96 -9.13
C TYR A 176 -10.53 -7.79 -7.81
N GLN A 177 -10.40 -6.55 -7.31
CA GLN A 177 -9.77 -6.28 -6.02
C GLN A 177 -10.45 -7.06 -4.88
N LEU A 178 -11.80 -7.04 -4.83
CA LEU A 178 -12.55 -7.79 -3.83
C LEU A 178 -12.37 -9.31 -3.99
N ALA A 179 -12.53 -9.83 -5.20
CA ALA A 179 -12.43 -11.26 -5.48
C ALA A 179 -11.02 -11.79 -5.16
N GLN A 180 -9.98 -11.09 -5.60
CA GLN A 180 -8.59 -11.42 -5.29
C GLN A 180 -8.35 -11.45 -3.76
N GLY A 181 -8.86 -10.46 -3.03
CA GLY A 181 -8.75 -10.40 -1.58
C GLY A 181 -9.45 -11.54 -0.85
N ILE A 182 -10.65 -11.91 -1.30
CA ILE A 182 -11.43 -13.03 -0.73
C ILE A 182 -10.71 -14.36 -1.01
N LEU A 183 -10.24 -14.59 -2.24
CA LEU A 183 -9.62 -15.86 -2.64
C LEU A 183 -8.25 -16.09 -2.00
N ARG A 184 -7.47 -15.01 -1.83
CA ARG A 184 -6.14 -15.09 -1.19
C ARG A 184 -6.20 -15.14 0.32
N ASN A 185 -7.34 -14.89 0.94
CA ASN A 185 -7.53 -15.07 2.37
C ASN A 185 -7.93 -16.52 2.68
N PRO A 186 -7.05 -17.35 3.26
CA PRO A 186 -7.37 -18.76 3.55
C PRO A 186 -8.51 -18.90 4.57
N GLU A 187 -8.76 -17.89 5.40
CA GLU A 187 -9.83 -17.91 6.41
C GLU A 187 -11.20 -17.52 5.83
N ASP A 188 -11.25 -16.89 4.65
CA ASP A 188 -12.51 -16.55 3.99
C ASP A 188 -12.95 -17.68 3.08
N LYS A 189 -14.14 -18.25 3.32
CA LYS A 189 -14.75 -19.37 2.60
C LYS A 189 -15.89 -18.94 1.67
N THR A 190 -16.11 -17.63 1.51
CA THR A 190 -17.17 -17.09 0.65
C THR A 190 -17.02 -17.55 -0.80
N ARG A 191 -18.07 -18.15 -1.38
CA ARG A 191 -18.12 -18.49 -2.81
C ARG A 191 -18.54 -17.27 -3.65
N MET A 192 -18.10 -17.23 -4.90
CA MET A 192 -18.37 -16.09 -5.79
C MET A 192 -18.73 -16.55 -7.20
N THR A 193 -19.75 -15.90 -7.77
CA THR A 193 -20.04 -15.96 -9.21
C THR A 193 -19.88 -14.57 -9.79
N LEU A 194 -19.01 -14.40 -10.78
CA LEU A 194 -18.84 -13.17 -11.54
C LEU A 194 -19.62 -13.23 -12.85
N VAL A 195 -20.44 -12.23 -13.11
CA VAL A 195 -20.98 -11.92 -14.44
C VAL A 195 -20.27 -10.67 -14.94
N PHE A 196 -19.50 -10.79 -16.02
CA PHE A 196 -18.70 -9.70 -16.55
C PHE A 196 -19.09 -9.37 -17.99
N GLY A 197 -19.65 -8.17 -18.17
CA GLY A 197 -20.03 -7.63 -19.47
C GLY A 197 -18.91 -6.84 -20.15
N ALA A 198 -18.65 -7.13 -21.43
CA ALA A 198 -17.78 -6.33 -22.29
C ALA A 198 -18.45 -6.09 -23.65
N ASN A 199 -18.02 -5.05 -24.39
CA ASN A 199 -18.60 -4.78 -25.71
C ASN A 199 -18.18 -5.84 -26.74
N THR A 200 -16.94 -6.30 -26.63
CA THR A 200 -16.32 -7.33 -27.48
C THR A 200 -15.42 -8.23 -26.63
N ASP A 201 -15.04 -9.39 -27.15
CA ASP A 201 -14.08 -10.29 -26.49
C ASP A 201 -12.72 -9.61 -26.23
N ASP A 202 -12.31 -8.73 -27.14
CA ASP A 202 -11.06 -7.95 -27.03
C ASP A 202 -11.13 -6.86 -25.94
N ASP A 203 -12.32 -6.55 -25.43
CA ASP A 203 -12.54 -5.61 -24.32
C ASP A 203 -12.57 -6.30 -22.94
N VAL A 204 -12.45 -7.63 -22.88
CA VAL A 204 -12.48 -8.38 -21.61
C VAL A 204 -11.16 -8.21 -20.86
N LEU A 205 -11.14 -7.23 -19.96
CA LEU A 205 -10.01 -6.94 -19.08
C LEU A 205 -9.77 -8.06 -18.06
N LEU A 206 -8.50 -8.31 -17.71
CA LEU A 206 -8.08 -9.28 -16.68
C LEU A 206 -8.54 -10.73 -16.95
N LYS A 207 -8.87 -11.07 -18.20
CA LYS A 207 -9.40 -12.38 -18.55
C LYS A 207 -8.50 -13.53 -18.10
N LYS A 208 -7.19 -13.39 -18.30
CA LYS A 208 -6.20 -14.42 -17.92
C LYS A 208 -6.18 -14.64 -16.41
N GLU A 209 -6.22 -13.56 -15.64
CA GLU A 209 -6.22 -13.59 -14.18
C GLU A 209 -7.53 -14.19 -13.63
N LEU A 210 -8.68 -13.78 -14.18
CA LEU A 210 -10.00 -14.30 -13.82
C LEU A 210 -10.14 -15.80 -14.14
N ASP A 211 -9.72 -16.22 -15.34
CA ASP A 211 -9.68 -17.63 -15.72
C ASP A 211 -8.70 -18.42 -14.83
N GLY A 212 -7.61 -17.79 -14.41
CA GLY A 212 -6.67 -18.33 -13.42
C GLY A 212 -7.35 -18.62 -12.08
N PHE A 213 -8.10 -17.66 -11.55
CA PHE A 213 -8.87 -17.83 -10.31
C PHE A 213 -9.91 -18.95 -10.42
N ALA A 214 -10.61 -19.05 -11.56
CA ALA A 214 -11.60 -20.11 -11.76
C ALA A 214 -10.96 -21.51 -11.80
N LYS A 215 -9.72 -21.62 -12.31
CA LYS A 215 -8.96 -22.88 -12.32
C LYS A 215 -8.38 -23.23 -10.96
N GLU A 216 -7.85 -22.24 -10.23
CA GLU A 216 -7.23 -22.45 -8.92
C GLU A 216 -8.26 -22.71 -7.83
N PHE A 217 -9.44 -22.07 -7.94
CA PHE A 217 -10.49 -22.10 -6.93
C PHE A 217 -11.85 -22.54 -7.50
N PRO A 218 -11.96 -23.73 -8.13
CA PRO A 218 -13.15 -24.13 -8.90
C PRO A 218 -14.45 -24.24 -8.07
N GLU A 219 -14.33 -24.59 -6.78
CA GLU A 219 -15.47 -24.67 -5.84
C GLU A 219 -15.87 -23.31 -5.24
N ARG A 220 -15.07 -22.28 -5.48
CA ARG A 220 -15.12 -20.98 -4.78
C ARG A 220 -15.31 -19.81 -5.72
N PHE A 221 -14.88 -19.91 -6.98
CA PHE A 221 -14.98 -18.84 -7.97
C PHE A 221 -15.40 -19.38 -9.34
N SER A 222 -16.42 -18.76 -9.92
CA SER A 222 -16.81 -18.96 -11.32
C SER A 222 -17.01 -17.61 -12.00
N VAL A 223 -16.77 -17.57 -13.32
CA VAL A 223 -16.93 -16.36 -14.13
C VAL A 223 -17.72 -16.70 -15.40
N LYS A 224 -18.65 -15.81 -15.74
CA LYS A 224 -19.39 -15.82 -17.00
C LYS A 224 -19.18 -14.46 -17.70
N TYR A 225 -18.62 -14.52 -18.90
CA TYR A 225 -18.48 -13.37 -19.79
C TYR A 225 -19.76 -13.19 -20.61
N THR A 226 -20.16 -11.94 -20.85
CA THR A 226 -21.39 -11.59 -21.58
C THR A 226 -21.27 -10.29 -22.35
#